data_AF-A0A7S4D6V4-F1
#
_entry.id   AF-A0A7S4D6V4-F1
#
_cell.length_a   1.000
_cell.length_b   1.000
_cell.length_c   1.000
_cell.angle_alpha   90.00
_cell.angle_beta   90.00
_cell.angle_gamma   90.00
#
_symmetry.space_group_name_H-M   'P 1'
#
loop_
_entity.id
_entity.type
_entity.pdbx_description
1 polymer ?
#
loop_
_entity_poly.entity_id
_entity_poly.type
_entity_poly.pdbx_seq_one_letter_code
_entity_poly.pdbx_strand_id
1 'polypeptide(L)'
;MSGVGADLAAKEVYLKLGDVSALMAIYVRRQDWEAAVALSEEHAGKFDRSVFLPYAEWLALNVRFDEALGAYRKAGRPDQSQKLMSQLTDNAVMEGRFKDAAYYYYLLGAECLRAAEVLGEAKGGELSEAARKKALAEYDNYNKLANLYFAYQHIYSFTTDPFTNLQPEMLFQVSRYVLNLMGAEDAPYGISRVNTLYTLAKQAKNLGAYKLARFAYDRLNLMRVPPAWRDQLDLDMLTVQAKPVRDTPEILPVCYRCGASNPLLAPAANAASASGHSGQDKGDSCTNCGHPFVRSFLSFEVLPLVEFRADPALSYEEALDLIRQPPGE
;
A
#
# COMPACT_ATOMS: atom_id res chain seq x y z
N MET A 1 23.33 -42.91 12.66
CA MET A 1 24.38 -42.26 13.49
C MET A 1 25.77 -42.22 12.82
N SER A 2 25.95 -42.62 11.54
CA SER A 2 27.26 -42.62 10.87
C SER A 2 27.62 -41.36 10.06
N GLY A 3 26.66 -40.46 9.79
CA GLY A 3 26.91 -39.27 8.97
C GLY A 3 27.60 -38.11 9.69
N VAL A 4 27.26 -37.87 10.96
CA VAL A 4 27.71 -36.67 11.70
C VAL A 4 29.23 -36.65 11.95
N GLY A 5 29.82 -37.82 12.22
CA GLY A 5 31.28 -37.93 12.44
C GLY A 5 32.11 -37.82 11.16
N ALA A 6 31.60 -38.30 10.03
CA ALA A 6 32.26 -38.16 8.73
C ALA A 6 32.24 -36.71 8.24
N ASP A 7 31.20 -35.96 8.57
CA ASP A 7 31.04 -34.57 8.14
C ASP A 7 31.94 -33.60 8.91
N LEU A 8 32.22 -33.85 10.19
CA LEU A 8 33.20 -33.07 10.96
C LEU A 8 34.62 -33.29 10.42
N ALA A 9 34.96 -34.55 10.09
CA ALA A 9 36.21 -34.87 9.43
C ALA A 9 36.29 -34.23 8.03
N ALA A 10 35.20 -34.23 7.27
CA ALA A 10 35.13 -33.56 5.97
C ALA A 10 35.35 -32.04 6.11
N LYS A 11 34.70 -31.38 7.08
CA LYS A 11 34.91 -29.95 7.37
C LYS A 11 36.37 -29.63 7.66
N GLU A 12 37.01 -30.40 8.55
CA GLU A 12 38.44 -30.21 8.85
C GLU A 12 39.34 -30.44 7.64
N VAL A 13 39.03 -31.43 6.81
CA VAL A 13 39.78 -31.73 5.59
C VAL A 13 39.66 -30.61 4.57
N TYR A 14 38.45 -30.10 4.31
CA TYR A 14 38.25 -28.99 3.36
C TYR A 14 38.84 -27.67 3.85
N LEU A 15 38.80 -27.40 5.17
CA LEU A 15 39.51 -26.27 5.77
C LEU A 15 41.03 -26.39 5.60
N LYS A 16 41.59 -27.58 5.84
CA LYS A 16 43.04 -27.84 5.65
C LYS A 16 43.47 -27.80 4.18
N LEU A 17 42.58 -28.14 3.25
CA LEU A 17 42.80 -28.10 1.80
C LEU A 17 42.55 -26.71 1.18
N GLY A 18 41.95 -25.77 1.92
CA GLY A 18 41.59 -24.45 1.42
C GLY A 18 40.44 -24.43 0.40
N ASP A 19 39.69 -25.53 0.25
CA ASP A 19 38.55 -25.62 -0.67
C ASP A 19 37.25 -25.15 0.00
N VAL A 20 37.11 -23.83 0.03
CA VAL A 20 35.94 -23.13 0.58
C VAL A 20 34.66 -23.45 -0.19
N SER A 21 34.74 -23.77 -1.49
CA SER A 21 33.57 -24.01 -2.33
C SER A 21 32.92 -25.35 -2.00
N ALA A 22 33.74 -26.39 -1.79
CA ALA A 22 33.26 -27.70 -1.35
C ALA A 22 32.69 -27.65 0.08
N LEU A 23 33.31 -26.87 0.97
CA LEU A 23 32.80 -26.66 2.32
C LEU A 23 31.43 -25.97 2.32
N MET A 24 31.26 -24.93 1.50
CA MET A 24 29.98 -24.23 1.35
C MET A 24 28.87 -25.16 0.84
N ALA A 25 29.17 -26.00 -0.14
CA ALA A 25 28.21 -26.96 -0.69
C ALA A 25 27.71 -27.96 0.37
N ILE A 26 28.56 -28.32 1.35
CA ILE A 26 28.17 -29.19 2.47
C ILE A 26 27.22 -28.45 3.42
N TYR A 27 27.51 -27.19 3.78
CA TYR A 27 26.64 -26.41 4.65
C TYR A 27 25.25 -26.18 4.03
N VAL A 28 25.20 -25.81 2.74
CA VAL A 28 23.92 -25.64 2.01
C VAL A 28 23.14 -26.95 1.95
N ARG A 29 23.80 -28.09 1.67
CA ARG A 29 23.13 -29.40 1.63
C ARG A 29 22.56 -29.81 2.99
N ARG A 30 23.24 -29.45 4.08
CA ARG A 30 22.80 -29.73 5.44
C ARG A 30 21.82 -28.69 6.00
N GLN A 31 21.51 -27.64 5.23
CA GLN A 31 20.70 -26.51 5.68
C GLN A 31 21.30 -25.83 6.93
N ASP A 32 22.62 -25.88 7.08
CA ASP A 32 23.35 -25.18 8.13
C ASP A 32 23.58 -23.73 7.69
N TRP A 33 22.50 -22.96 7.70
CA TRP A 33 22.46 -21.62 7.11
C TRP A 33 23.29 -20.60 7.89
N GLU A 34 23.42 -20.75 9.21
CA GLU A 34 24.24 -19.86 10.03
C GLU A 34 25.71 -19.96 9.63
N ALA A 35 26.24 -21.19 9.53
CA ALA A 35 27.60 -21.42 9.08
C ALA A 35 27.81 -21.04 7.60
N ALA A 36 26.81 -21.28 6.75
CA ALA A 36 26.86 -20.91 5.33
C ALA A 36 26.88 -19.38 5.13
N VAL A 37 26.06 -18.62 5.89
CA VAL A 37 26.00 -17.16 5.80
C VAL A 37 27.30 -16.54 6.33
N ALA A 38 27.79 -16.99 7.49
CA ALA A 38 29.06 -16.51 8.04
C ALA A 38 30.22 -16.72 7.07
N LEU A 39 30.33 -17.92 6.48
CA LEU A 39 31.37 -18.22 5.49
C LEU A 39 31.19 -17.40 4.20
N SER A 40 29.95 -17.04 3.83
CA SER A 40 29.70 -16.19 2.65
C SER A 40 30.15 -14.75 2.88
N GLU A 41 29.97 -14.22 4.10
CA GLU A 41 30.38 -12.86 4.48
C GLU A 41 31.91 -12.73 4.54
N GLU A 42 32.61 -13.76 5.02
CA GLU A 42 34.08 -13.82 5.01
C GLU A 42 34.69 -13.80 3.60
N HIS A 43 33.93 -14.24 2.59
CA HIS A 43 34.37 -14.34 1.19
C HIS A 43 33.61 -13.40 0.25
N ALA A 44 33.08 -12.29 0.80
CA ALA A 44 32.55 -11.09 0.14
C ALA A 44 32.10 -11.27 -1.33
N GLY A 45 30.88 -11.78 -1.54
CA GLY A 45 30.22 -11.79 -2.84
C GLY A 45 30.43 -13.03 -3.70
N LYS A 46 31.41 -13.88 -3.37
CA LYS A 46 31.76 -15.05 -4.22
C LYS A 46 30.67 -16.14 -4.22
N PHE A 47 29.92 -16.27 -3.13
CA PHE A 47 28.97 -17.36 -2.92
C PHE A 47 27.52 -16.90 -2.76
N ASP A 48 27.24 -15.60 -2.93
CA ASP A 48 25.95 -15.00 -2.58
C ASP A 48 24.80 -15.69 -3.29
N ARG A 49 24.92 -15.91 -4.62
CA ARG A 49 23.89 -16.60 -5.38
C ARG A 49 23.77 -18.08 -5.00
N SER A 50 24.87 -18.78 -4.71
CA SER A 50 24.84 -20.22 -4.40
C SER A 50 24.31 -20.52 -3.00
N VAL A 51 24.41 -19.56 -2.08
CA VAL A 51 23.98 -19.71 -0.68
C VAL A 51 22.60 -19.11 -0.48
N PHE A 52 22.43 -17.83 -0.84
CA PHE A 52 21.20 -17.10 -0.52
C PHE A 52 20.01 -17.56 -1.37
N LEU A 53 20.20 -18.13 -2.56
CA LEU A 53 19.09 -18.65 -3.34
C LEU A 53 18.45 -19.91 -2.69
N PRO A 54 19.19 -20.99 -2.41
CA PRO A 54 18.64 -22.13 -1.66
C PRO A 54 18.14 -21.74 -0.27
N TYR A 55 18.79 -20.78 0.39
CA TYR A 55 18.36 -20.28 1.69
C TYR A 55 17.00 -19.55 1.59
N ALA A 56 16.82 -18.70 0.59
CA ALA A 56 15.55 -18.01 0.34
C ALA A 56 14.41 -18.98 0.06
N GLU A 57 14.65 -20.02 -0.74
CA GLU A 57 13.68 -21.08 -1.02
C GLU A 57 13.31 -21.84 0.26
N TRP A 58 14.29 -22.17 1.09
CA TRP A 58 14.06 -22.80 2.39
C TRP A 58 13.26 -21.90 3.35
N LEU A 59 13.60 -20.60 3.43
CA LEU A 59 12.86 -19.63 4.25
C LEU A 59 11.42 -19.49 3.79
N ALA A 60 11.18 -19.45 2.48
CA ALA A 60 9.84 -19.37 1.90
C ALA A 60 9.00 -20.62 2.23
N LEU A 61 9.59 -21.81 2.17
CA LEU A 61 8.92 -23.07 2.56
C LEU A 61 8.55 -23.09 4.04
N ASN A 62 9.32 -22.42 4.89
CA ASN A 62 9.07 -22.29 6.33
C ASN A 62 8.24 -21.05 6.70
N VAL A 63 7.58 -20.40 5.72
CA VAL A 63 6.68 -19.26 5.94
C VAL A 63 7.41 -18.00 6.50
N ARG A 64 8.75 -17.98 6.47
CA ARG A 64 9.58 -16.84 6.87
C ARG A 64 9.77 -15.90 5.69
N PHE A 65 8.67 -15.33 5.20
CA PHE A 65 8.66 -14.60 3.93
C PHE A 65 9.51 -13.33 3.94
N ASP A 66 9.49 -12.53 5.01
CA ASP A 66 10.27 -11.29 5.07
C ASP A 66 11.78 -11.55 4.94
N GLU A 67 12.25 -12.61 5.60
CA GLU A 67 13.64 -13.05 5.49
C GLU A 67 13.93 -13.67 4.12
N ALA A 68 13.00 -14.43 3.55
CA ALA A 68 13.12 -14.98 2.22
C ALA A 68 13.30 -13.87 1.17
N LEU A 69 12.52 -12.78 1.27
CA LEU A 69 12.64 -11.61 0.40
C LEU A 69 14.01 -10.93 0.54
N GLY A 70 14.51 -10.80 1.78
CA GLY A 70 15.87 -10.32 2.03
C GLY A 70 16.94 -11.21 1.40
N ALA A 71 16.79 -12.53 1.51
CA ALA A 71 17.71 -13.51 0.93
C ALA A 71 17.67 -13.50 -0.62
N TYR A 72 16.50 -13.39 -1.26
CA TYR A 72 16.41 -13.26 -2.71
C TYR A 72 17.11 -12.00 -3.24
N ARG A 73 17.04 -10.89 -2.50
CA ARG A 73 17.78 -9.66 -2.83
C ARG A 73 19.29 -9.89 -2.77
N LYS A 74 19.79 -10.50 -1.68
CA LYS A 74 21.21 -10.86 -1.54
C LYS A 74 21.67 -11.83 -2.64
N ALA A 75 20.80 -12.74 -3.07
CA ALA A 75 21.09 -13.68 -4.17
C ALA A 75 21.12 -13.04 -5.57
N GLY A 76 20.80 -11.75 -5.71
CA GLY A 76 20.69 -11.08 -7.00
C GLY A 76 19.52 -11.59 -7.86
N ARG A 77 18.44 -12.09 -7.23
CA ARG A 77 17.24 -12.63 -7.90
C ARG A 77 15.98 -11.81 -7.56
N PRO A 78 15.90 -10.54 -7.98
CA PRO A 78 14.72 -9.72 -7.76
C PRO A 78 13.49 -10.26 -8.48
N ASP A 79 13.66 -11.01 -9.56
CA ASP A 79 12.60 -11.68 -10.31
C ASP A 79 11.82 -12.71 -9.47
N GLN A 80 12.55 -13.54 -8.70
CA GLN A 80 11.92 -14.51 -7.80
C GLN A 80 11.28 -13.83 -6.59
N SER A 81 11.92 -12.78 -6.07
CA SER A 81 11.37 -11.97 -4.98
C SER A 81 10.04 -11.32 -5.38
N GLN A 82 9.97 -10.70 -6.55
CA GLN A 82 8.75 -10.11 -7.10
C GLN A 82 7.65 -11.15 -7.32
N LYS A 83 7.99 -12.31 -7.89
CA LYS A 83 7.03 -13.40 -8.09
C LYS A 83 6.45 -13.89 -6.76
N LEU A 84 7.29 -14.09 -5.74
CA LEU A 84 6.84 -14.48 -4.41
C LEU A 84 5.94 -13.39 -3.81
N MET A 85 6.32 -12.11 -3.86
CA MET A 85 5.51 -11.00 -3.36
C MET A 85 4.15 -10.90 -4.06
N SER A 86 4.10 -11.08 -5.39
CA SER A 86 2.83 -11.11 -6.13
C SER A 86 1.91 -12.22 -5.62
N GLN A 87 2.45 -13.43 -5.44
CA GLN A 87 1.68 -14.58 -4.95
C GLN A 87 1.19 -14.37 -3.51
N LEU A 88 2.04 -13.83 -2.63
CA LEU A 88 1.65 -13.52 -1.24
C LEU A 88 0.56 -12.45 -1.20
N THR A 89 0.66 -11.45 -2.08
CA THR A 89 -0.35 -10.40 -2.23
C THR A 89 -1.70 -10.98 -2.65
N ASP A 90 -1.73 -11.81 -3.71
CA ASP A 90 -2.96 -12.43 -4.20
C ASP A 90 -3.60 -13.30 -3.12
N ASN A 91 -2.79 -14.10 -2.42
CA ASN A 91 -3.27 -14.94 -1.31
C ASN A 91 -3.82 -14.09 -0.15
N ALA A 92 -3.13 -13.01 0.24
CA ALA A 92 -3.59 -12.13 1.31
C ALA A 92 -4.92 -11.46 0.96
N VAL A 93 -5.12 -11.04 -0.30
CA VAL A 93 -6.40 -10.49 -0.77
C VAL A 93 -7.50 -11.55 -0.74
N MET A 94 -7.21 -12.78 -1.18
CA MET A 94 -8.17 -13.90 -1.16
C MET A 94 -8.61 -14.29 0.25
N GLU A 95 -7.69 -14.28 1.20
CA GLU A 95 -7.94 -14.62 2.60
C GLU A 95 -8.58 -13.48 3.40
N GLY A 96 -8.75 -12.28 2.80
CA GLY A 96 -9.25 -11.10 3.48
C GLY A 96 -8.26 -10.44 4.44
N ARG A 97 -6.97 -10.77 4.33
CA ARG A 97 -5.86 -10.14 5.09
C ARG A 97 -5.38 -8.88 4.38
N PHE A 98 -6.24 -7.87 4.29
CA PHE A 98 -5.97 -6.66 3.51
C PHE A 98 -4.82 -5.81 4.05
N LYS A 99 -4.55 -5.85 5.36
CA LYS A 99 -3.37 -5.23 5.95
C LYS A 99 -2.06 -5.80 5.40
N ASP A 100 -2.01 -7.13 5.25
CA ASP A 100 -0.83 -7.82 4.74
C ASP A 100 -0.68 -7.58 3.23
N ALA A 101 -1.80 -7.62 2.49
CA ALA A 101 -1.83 -7.24 1.07
C ALA A 101 -1.28 -5.82 0.86
N ALA A 102 -1.71 -4.85 1.69
CA ALA A 102 -1.21 -3.49 1.64
C ALA A 102 0.31 -3.41 1.88
N TYR A 103 0.82 -4.16 2.85
CA TYR A 103 2.25 -4.25 3.14
C TYR A 103 3.04 -4.81 1.94
N TYR A 104 2.56 -5.89 1.32
CA TYR A 104 3.24 -6.48 0.15
C TYR A 104 3.19 -5.56 -1.08
N TYR A 105 2.08 -4.86 -1.33
CA TYR A 105 2.02 -3.83 -2.37
C TYR A 105 3.00 -2.68 -2.10
N TYR A 106 3.13 -2.24 -0.85
CA TYR A 106 4.12 -1.23 -0.47
C TYR A 106 5.56 -1.71 -0.74
N LEU A 107 5.89 -2.95 -0.41
CA LEU A 107 7.19 -3.54 -0.71
C LEU A 107 7.46 -3.63 -2.22
N LEU A 108 6.47 -4.04 -3.03
CA LEU A 108 6.56 -4.06 -4.49
C LEU A 108 6.82 -2.65 -5.05
N GLY A 109 6.11 -1.64 -4.53
CA GLY A 109 6.38 -0.24 -4.88
C GLY A 109 7.82 0.18 -4.56
N ALA A 110 8.31 -0.15 -3.36
CA ALA A 110 9.68 0.17 -2.97
C ALA A 110 10.75 -0.50 -3.87
N GLU A 111 10.49 -1.68 -4.43
CA GLU A 111 11.34 -2.28 -5.46
C GLU A 111 11.32 -1.48 -6.76
N CYS A 112 10.14 -1.08 -7.24
CA CYS A 112 10.00 -0.26 -8.45
C CYS A 112 10.74 1.08 -8.32
N LEU A 113 10.67 1.72 -7.15
CA LEU A 113 11.38 2.97 -6.88
C LEU A 113 12.91 2.77 -6.93
N ARG A 114 13.43 1.73 -6.27
CA ARG A 114 14.86 1.39 -6.32
C ARG A 114 15.33 1.08 -7.74
N ALA A 115 14.52 0.36 -8.52
CA ALA A 115 14.82 0.12 -9.93
C ALA A 115 14.86 1.43 -10.73
N ALA A 116 13.95 2.38 -10.47
CA ALA A 116 13.93 3.68 -11.12
C ALA A 116 15.15 4.56 -10.76
N GLU A 117 15.65 4.47 -9.52
CA GLU A 117 16.87 5.15 -9.06
C GLU A 117 18.10 4.63 -9.81
N VAL A 118 18.29 3.31 -9.87
CA VAL A 118 19.41 2.67 -10.58
C VAL A 118 19.41 3.04 -12.08
N LEU A 119 18.23 3.09 -12.69
CA LEU A 119 18.07 3.53 -14.09
C LEU A 119 18.34 5.02 -14.30
N GLY A 120 18.20 5.85 -13.25
CA GLY A 120 18.48 7.28 -13.29
C GLY A 120 19.96 7.63 -13.15
N GLU A 121 20.72 6.82 -12.40
CA GLU A 121 22.17 6.97 -12.25
C GLU A 121 22.95 6.45 -13.46
N ALA A 122 22.42 5.42 -14.12
CA ALA A 122 22.95 4.96 -15.39
C ALA A 122 22.82 6.08 -16.43
N LYS A 123 23.94 6.60 -16.96
CA LYS A 123 24.00 7.53 -18.10
C LYS A 123 23.45 6.85 -19.36
N GLY A 124 22.14 6.63 -19.43
CA GLY A 124 21.44 5.91 -20.49
C GLY A 124 20.66 6.86 -21.38
N GLY A 125 20.66 6.60 -22.69
CA GLY A 125 19.85 7.32 -23.68
C GLY A 125 18.33 7.10 -23.51
N GLU A 126 17.53 7.54 -24.49
CA GLU A 126 16.05 7.58 -24.45
C GLU A 126 15.36 6.29 -23.94
N LEU A 127 15.94 5.11 -24.21
CA LEU A 127 15.44 3.81 -23.73
C LEU A 127 15.46 3.66 -22.19
N SER A 128 16.46 4.23 -21.52
CA SER A 128 16.58 4.21 -20.05
C SER A 128 15.53 5.11 -19.38
N GLU A 129 15.24 6.25 -20.00
CA GLU A 129 14.24 7.20 -19.51
C GLU A 129 12.81 6.64 -19.65
N ALA A 130 12.51 5.96 -20.76
CA ALA A 130 11.24 5.26 -20.94
C ALA A 130 11.05 4.15 -19.89
N ALA A 131 12.09 3.36 -19.62
CA ALA A 131 12.06 2.32 -18.60
C ALA A 131 11.88 2.91 -17.18
N ARG A 132 12.57 4.02 -16.87
CA ARG A 132 12.41 4.75 -15.61
C ARG A 132 10.99 5.27 -15.43
N LYS A 133 10.41 5.89 -16.46
CA LYS A 133 9.02 6.39 -16.42
C LYS A 133 8.03 5.26 -16.19
N LYS A 134 8.25 4.10 -16.80
CA LYS A 134 7.44 2.90 -16.57
C LYS A 134 7.53 2.42 -15.11
N ALA A 135 8.74 2.34 -14.56
CA ALA A 135 8.96 1.94 -13.17
C ALA A 135 8.29 2.90 -12.17
N LEU A 136 8.33 4.22 -12.43
CA LEU A 136 7.62 5.22 -11.62
C LEU A 136 6.10 5.09 -11.72
N ALA A 137 5.55 4.81 -12.90
CA ALA A 137 4.12 4.57 -13.06
C ALA A 137 3.66 3.30 -12.34
N GLU A 138 4.46 2.23 -12.36
CA GLU A 138 4.21 1.01 -11.59
C GLU A 138 4.27 1.27 -10.08
N TYR A 139 5.23 2.08 -9.62
CA TYR A 139 5.31 2.53 -8.23
C TYR A 139 4.04 3.27 -7.80
N ASP A 140 3.57 4.24 -8.60
CA ASP A 140 2.37 5.01 -8.27
C ASP A 140 1.13 4.10 -8.18
N ASN A 141 1.02 3.12 -9.07
CA ASN A 141 -0.05 2.13 -9.04
C ASN A 141 0.02 1.24 -7.79
N TYR A 142 1.19 0.68 -7.46
CA TYR A 142 1.36 -0.14 -6.26
C TYR A 142 1.14 0.65 -4.97
N ASN A 143 1.55 1.91 -4.93
CA ASN A 143 1.31 2.79 -3.80
C ASN A 143 -0.20 3.10 -3.65
N LYS A 144 -0.91 3.37 -4.75
CA LYS A 144 -2.37 3.50 -4.76
C LYS A 144 -3.05 2.25 -4.21
N LEU A 145 -2.65 1.05 -4.67
CA LEU A 145 -3.19 -0.22 -4.19
C LEU A 145 -2.88 -0.46 -2.71
N ALA A 146 -1.64 -0.23 -2.26
CA ALA A 146 -1.26 -0.35 -0.86
C ALA A 146 -2.15 0.50 0.04
N ASN A 147 -2.36 1.77 -0.33
CA ASN A 147 -3.23 2.68 0.41
C ASN A 147 -4.69 2.24 0.42
N LEU A 148 -5.20 1.74 -0.71
CA LEU A 148 -6.57 1.22 -0.83
C LEU A 148 -6.79 0.00 0.07
N TYR A 149 -5.91 -0.99 0.03
CA TYR A 149 -6.05 -2.20 0.84
C TYR A 149 -5.88 -1.92 2.34
N PHE A 150 -4.97 -1.02 2.70
CA PHE A 150 -4.79 -0.62 4.10
C PHE A 150 -6.05 0.05 4.64
N ALA A 151 -6.60 1.01 3.90
CA ALA A 151 -7.84 1.68 4.26
C ALA A 151 -9.02 0.70 4.29
N TYR A 152 -9.13 -0.19 3.30
CA TYR A 152 -10.22 -1.15 3.20
C TYR A 152 -10.23 -2.17 4.35
N GLN A 153 -9.08 -2.52 4.95
CA GLN A 153 -9.04 -3.38 6.14
C GLN A 153 -9.98 -2.91 7.25
N HIS A 154 -10.03 -1.60 7.52
CA HIS A 154 -10.90 -1.04 8.55
C HIS A 154 -12.40 -1.18 8.21
N ILE A 155 -12.74 -1.02 6.93
CA ILE A 155 -14.10 -1.22 6.42
C ILE A 155 -14.47 -2.70 6.51
N TYR A 156 -13.56 -3.58 6.09
CA TYR A 156 -13.77 -5.02 6.12
C TYR A 156 -14.07 -5.49 7.54
N SER A 157 -13.19 -5.15 8.50
CA SER A 157 -13.40 -5.44 9.92
C SER A 157 -14.73 -4.91 10.45
N PHE A 158 -15.16 -3.70 10.08
CA PHE A 158 -16.48 -3.19 10.49
C PHE A 158 -17.65 -4.03 9.95
N THR A 159 -17.51 -4.60 8.75
CA THR A 159 -18.59 -5.38 8.11
C THR A 159 -18.59 -6.86 8.48
N THR A 160 -17.44 -7.44 8.81
CA THR A 160 -17.30 -8.86 9.15
C THR A 160 -17.29 -9.13 10.63
N ASP A 161 -16.71 -8.22 11.41
CA ASP A 161 -16.50 -8.45 12.83
C ASP A 161 -17.77 -8.06 13.60
N PRO A 162 -18.30 -8.92 14.49
CA PRO A 162 -19.52 -8.61 15.24
C PRO A 162 -19.42 -7.37 16.13
N PHE A 163 -18.19 -7.04 16.53
CA PHE A 163 -17.87 -5.87 17.35
C PHE A 163 -16.62 -5.20 16.79
N THR A 164 -16.63 -3.88 16.77
CA THR A 164 -15.50 -3.07 16.34
C THR A 164 -15.27 -1.94 17.33
N ASN A 165 -14.00 -1.67 17.63
CA ASN A 165 -13.59 -0.55 18.48
C ASN A 165 -13.32 0.73 17.66
N LEU A 166 -13.58 0.68 16.35
CA LEU A 166 -13.31 1.77 15.43
C LEU A 166 -14.36 2.88 15.59
N GLN A 167 -13.89 4.11 15.72
CA GLN A 167 -14.77 5.27 15.89
C GLN A 167 -15.59 5.55 14.62
N PRO A 168 -16.87 5.97 14.75
CA PRO A 168 -17.72 6.35 13.62
C PRO A 168 -17.07 7.35 12.66
N GLU A 169 -16.36 8.34 13.20
CA GLU A 169 -15.66 9.39 12.46
C GLU A 169 -14.57 8.80 11.58
N MET A 170 -13.75 7.89 12.14
CA MET A 170 -12.68 7.25 11.38
C MET A 170 -13.25 6.38 10.25
N LEU A 171 -14.27 5.57 10.52
CA LEU A 171 -14.93 4.73 9.50
C LEU A 171 -15.56 5.57 8.38
N PHE A 172 -16.13 6.73 8.74
CA PHE A 172 -16.64 7.69 7.77
C PHE A 172 -15.51 8.24 6.90
N GLN A 173 -14.39 8.68 7.49
CA GLN A 173 -13.26 9.23 6.74
C GLN A 173 -12.58 8.20 5.84
N VAL A 174 -12.36 6.98 6.34
CA VAL A 174 -11.81 5.85 5.57
C VAL A 174 -12.69 5.53 4.37
N SER A 175 -14.01 5.42 4.58
CA SER A 175 -14.92 5.06 3.49
C SER A 175 -14.94 6.13 2.39
N ARG A 176 -14.85 7.41 2.77
CA ARG A 176 -14.70 8.52 1.82
C ARG A 176 -13.38 8.45 1.07
N TYR A 177 -12.28 8.22 1.78
CA TYR A 177 -10.95 8.10 1.19
C TYR A 177 -10.92 7.00 0.11
N VAL A 178 -11.42 5.81 0.44
CA VAL A 178 -11.47 4.67 -0.49
C VAL A 178 -12.31 4.99 -1.73
N LEU A 179 -13.51 5.57 -1.57
CA LEU A 179 -14.35 5.94 -2.72
C LEU A 179 -13.73 7.05 -3.58
N ASN A 180 -13.10 8.06 -2.96
CA ASN A 180 -12.44 9.13 -3.70
C ASN A 180 -11.22 8.62 -4.46
N LEU A 181 -10.46 7.70 -3.86
CA LEU A 181 -9.26 7.13 -4.47
C LEU A 181 -9.56 6.11 -5.58
N MET A 182 -10.64 5.33 -5.45
CA MET A 182 -11.14 4.48 -6.55
C MET A 182 -11.79 5.32 -7.66
N GLY A 183 -12.45 6.43 -7.31
CA GLY A 183 -13.16 7.27 -8.28
C GLY A 183 -14.23 6.49 -9.05
N ALA A 184 -14.17 6.62 -10.38
CA ALA A 184 -15.04 5.92 -11.33
C ALA A 184 -14.46 4.59 -11.82
N GLU A 185 -13.24 4.24 -11.41
CA GLU A 185 -12.62 2.95 -11.76
C GLU A 185 -13.34 1.80 -11.05
N ASP A 186 -13.22 0.62 -11.64
CA ASP A 186 -13.67 -0.62 -11.01
C ASP A 186 -12.87 -0.87 -9.72
N ALA A 187 -13.55 -1.44 -8.72
CA ALA A 187 -12.91 -1.75 -7.46
C ALA A 187 -11.77 -2.77 -7.68
N PRO A 188 -10.58 -2.57 -7.08
CA PRO A 188 -9.54 -3.57 -7.10
C PRO A 188 -10.01 -4.91 -6.54
N TYR A 189 -9.32 -5.98 -6.92
CA TYR A 189 -9.67 -7.33 -6.50
C TYR A 189 -9.81 -7.44 -4.97
N GLY A 190 -10.85 -8.13 -4.50
CA GLY A 190 -11.14 -8.27 -3.06
C GLY A 190 -11.74 -7.04 -2.35
N ILE A 191 -11.66 -5.84 -2.94
CA ILE A 191 -12.31 -4.63 -2.38
C ILE A 191 -13.78 -4.60 -2.79
N SER A 192 -14.70 -4.64 -1.81
CA SER A 192 -16.14 -4.56 -2.05
C SER A 192 -16.63 -3.12 -1.97
N ARG A 193 -17.02 -2.56 -3.12
CA ARG A 193 -17.68 -1.23 -3.18
C ARG A 193 -18.99 -1.20 -2.38
N VAL A 194 -19.69 -2.34 -2.29
CA VAL A 194 -20.90 -2.50 -1.47
C VAL A 194 -20.58 -2.32 0.01
N ASN A 195 -19.51 -2.96 0.51
CA ASN A 195 -19.10 -2.83 1.91
C ASN A 195 -18.67 -1.39 2.22
N THR A 196 -17.92 -0.76 1.30
CA THR A 196 -17.52 0.65 1.44
C THR A 196 -18.71 1.60 1.49
N LEU A 197 -19.68 1.45 0.58
CA LEU A 197 -20.89 2.28 0.56
C LEU A 197 -21.79 2.02 1.77
N TYR A 198 -21.92 0.77 2.22
CA TYR A 198 -22.70 0.42 3.41
C TYR A 198 -22.13 1.08 4.67
N THR A 199 -20.82 0.94 4.90
CA THR A 199 -20.12 1.59 6.00
C THR A 199 -20.27 3.10 5.91
N LEU A 200 -20.07 3.69 4.71
CA LEU A 200 -20.24 5.12 4.51
C LEU A 200 -21.67 5.57 4.85
N ALA A 201 -22.70 4.90 4.33
CA ALA A 201 -24.09 5.31 4.51
C ALA A 201 -24.50 5.30 5.99
N LYS A 202 -24.09 4.25 6.71
CA LYS A 202 -24.38 4.09 8.14
C LYS A 202 -23.69 5.17 8.97
N GLN A 203 -22.40 5.42 8.74
CA GLN A 203 -21.69 6.46 9.50
C GLN A 203 -22.07 7.88 9.07
N ALA A 204 -22.36 8.10 7.79
CA ALA A 204 -22.88 9.37 7.29
C ALA A 204 -24.21 9.74 7.98
N LYS A 205 -25.12 8.77 8.12
CA LYS A 205 -26.36 8.97 8.88
C LYS A 205 -26.09 9.33 10.34
N ASN A 206 -25.18 8.62 11.00
CA ASN A 206 -24.83 8.85 12.42
C ASN A 206 -24.23 10.24 12.65
N LEU A 207 -23.37 10.72 11.74
CA LEU A 207 -22.66 11.99 11.84
C LEU A 207 -23.45 13.19 11.26
N GLY A 208 -24.70 12.98 10.82
CA GLY A 208 -25.54 14.04 10.27
C GLY A 208 -25.22 14.45 8.82
N ALA A 209 -24.43 13.65 8.10
CA ALA A 209 -24.18 13.79 6.66
C ALA A 209 -25.36 13.22 5.83
N TYR A 210 -26.55 13.78 6.00
CA TYR A 210 -27.78 13.17 5.48
C TYR A 210 -27.92 13.23 3.96
N LYS A 211 -27.29 14.20 3.28
CA LYS A 211 -27.32 14.24 1.80
C LYS A 211 -26.40 13.15 1.25
N LEU A 212 -25.21 12.97 1.85
CA LEU A 212 -24.31 11.88 1.50
C LEU A 212 -24.90 10.51 1.81
N ALA A 213 -25.57 10.36 2.97
CA ALA A 213 -26.22 9.12 3.35
C ALA A 213 -27.27 8.68 2.31
N ARG A 214 -28.13 9.60 1.84
CA ARG A 214 -29.09 9.31 0.75
C ARG A 214 -28.41 8.82 -0.49
N PHE A 215 -27.40 9.56 -0.96
CA PHE A 215 -26.64 9.18 -2.14
C PHE A 215 -26.08 7.76 -2.00
N ALA A 216 -25.48 7.43 -0.85
CA ALA A 216 -24.91 6.11 -0.62
C ALA A 216 -25.99 5.01 -0.60
N TYR A 217 -27.13 5.23 0.07
CA TYR A 217 -28.24 4.28 0.08
C TYR A 217 -28.89 4.08 -1.30
N ASP A 218 -29.09 5.16 -2.06
CA ASP A 218 -29.63 5.09 -3.42
C ASP A 218 -28.70 4.26 -4.33
N ARG A 219 -27.37 4.38 -4.15
CA ARG A 219 -26.39 3.55 -4.84
C ARG A 219 -26.43 2.09 -4.39
N LEU A 220 -26.61 1.81 -3.10
CA LEU A 220 -26.71 0.45 -2.57
C LEU A 220 -27.93 -0.29 -3.12
N ASN A 221 -29.05 0.40 -3.36
CA ASN A 221 -30.25 -0.19 -3.99
C ASN A 221 -30.03 -0.66 -5.43
N LEU A 222 -29.04 -0.10 -6.12
CA LEU A 222 -28.66 -0.52 -7.47
C LEU A 222 -27.67 -1.70 -7.45
N MET A 223 -27.24 -2.14 -6.27
CA MET A 223 -26.23 -3.17 -6.09
C MET A 223 -26.79 -4.39 -5.36
N ARG A 224 -26.08 -5.51 -5.44
CA ARG A 224 -26.42 -6.73 -4.69
C ARG A 224 -25.88 -6.64 -3.27
N VAL A 225 -26.78 -6.41 -2.32
CA VAL A 225 -26.47 -6.41 -0.88
C VAL A 225 -26.78 -7.78 -0.24
N PRO A 226 -26.02 -8.18 0.80
CA PRO A 226 -26.33 -9.35 1.62
C PRO A 226 -27.77 -9.29 2.17
N PRO A 227 -28.51 -10.41 2.19
CA PRO A 227 -29.91 -10.43 2.63
C PRO A 227 -30.07 -9.97 4.08
N ALA A 228 -29.09 -10.27 4.95
CA ALA A 228 -29.10 -9.86 6.35
C ALA A 228 -29.08 -8.33 6.56
N TRP A 229 -28.69 -7.55 5.54
CA TRP A 229 -28.63 -6.09 5.65
C TRP A 229 -29.88 -5.39 5.11
N ARG A 230 -30.75 -6.08 4.37
CA ARG A 230 -31.87 -5.45 3.64
C ARG A 230 -32.85 -4.75 4.56
N ASP A 231 -33.30 -5.42 5.61
CA ASP A 231 -34.28 -4.83 6.55
C ASP A 231 -33.71 -3.57 7.22
N GLN A 232 -32.44 -3.63 7.63
CA GLN A 232 -31.76 -2.48 8.23
C GLN A 232 -31.56 -1.34 7.22
N LEU A 233 -31.20 -1.65 5.98
CA LEU A 233 -31.05 -0.70 4.89
C LEU A 233 -32.38 0.02 4.60
N ASP A 234 -33.47 -0.72 4.47
CA ASP A 234 -34.80 -0.16 4.20
C ASP A 234 -35.25 0.78 5.32
N LEU A 235 -35.04 0.37 6.58
CA LEU A 235 -35.29 1.23 7.74
C LEU A 235 -34.41 2.49 7.71
N ASP A 236 -33.11 2.34 7.43
CA ASP A 236 -32.19 3.48 7.38
C ASP A 236 -32.56 4.45 6.26
N MET A 237 -32.95 3.95 5.09
CA MET A 237 -33.45 4.77 3.99
C MET A 237 -34.68 5.57 4.38
N LEU A 238 -35.69 4.92 4.98
CA LEU A 238 -36.90 5.60 5.45
C LEU A 238 -36.58 6.70 6.47
N THR A 239 -35.69 6.42 7.43
CA THR A 239 -35.31 7.41 8.44
C THR A 239 -34.53 8.58 7.88
N VAL A 240 -33.68 8.37 6.87
CA VAL A 240 -32.91 9.43 6.23
C VAL A 240 -33.82 10.33 5.39
N GLN A 241 -34.89 9.80 4.77
CA GLN A 241 -35.84 10.63 4.02
C GLN A 241 -36.47 11.73 4.89
N ALA A 242 -36.72 11.46 6.16
CA ALA A 242 -37.27 12.43 7.11
C ALA A 242 -36.27 13.53 7.56
N LYS A 243 -35.00 13.46 7.16
CA LYS A 243 -33.95 14.42 7.56
C LYS A 243 -33.79 15.55 6.55
N PRO A 244 -33.04 16.63 6.84
CA PRO A 244 -32.72 17.64 5.82
C PRO A 244 -31.90 17.07 4.65
N VAL A 245 -32.07 17.62 3.44
CA VAL A 245 -31.25 17.28 2.25
C VAL A 245 -29.97 18.12 2.21
N ARG A 246 -29.30 18.21 3.36
CA ARG A 246 -28.02 18.91 3.52
C ARG A 246 -27.15 18.13 4.48
N ASP A 247 -25.85 18.22 4.25
CA ASP A 247 -24.84 17.71 5.17
C ASP A 247 -24.51 18.78 6.22
N THR A 248 -24.10 18.36 7.41
CA THR A 248 -23.56 19.27 8.44
C THR A 248 -22.30 19.98 7.89
N PRO A 249 -22.13 21.29 8.06
CA PRO A 249 -20.95 21.99 7.53
C PRO A 249 -19.63 21.58 8.21
N GLU A 250 -19.68 21.14 9.46
CA GLU A 250 -18.51 20.77 10.27
C GLU A 250 -17.75 19.56 9.74
N ILE A 251 -18.43 18.66 9.01
CA ILE A 251 -17.82 17.45 8.44
C ILE A 251 -17.23 17.69 7.05
N LEU A 252 -17.45 18.87 6.45
CA LEU A 252 -16.95 19.17 5.12
C LEU A 252 -15.44 19.38 5.16
N PRO A 253 -14.66 18.68 4.31
CA PRO A 253 -13.22 18.85 4.25
C PRO A 253 -12.84 20.26 3.81
N VAL A 254 -11.90 20.88 4.51
CA VAL A 254 -11.32 22.17 4.13
C VAL A 254 -9.98 21.92 3.44
N CYS A 255 -9.73 22.64 2.35
CA CYS A 255 -8.41 22.63 1.72
C CYS A 255 -7.48 23.60 2.45
N TYR A 256 -6.42 23.07 3.07
CA TYR A 256 -5.44 23.88 3.78
C TYR A 256 -4.57 24.78 2.89
N ARG A 257 -4.62 24.61 1.56
CA ARG A 257 -3.94 25.49 0.60
C ARG A 257 -4.78 26.70 0.18
N CYS A 258 -6.07 26.51 -0.11
CA CYS A 258 -6.93 27.59 -0.64
C CYS A 258 -8.08 28.01 0.27
N GLY A 259 -8.25 27.36 1.44
CA GLY A 259 -9.35 27.63 2.38
C GLY A 259 -10.73 27.19 1.89
N ALA A 260 -10.87 26.66 0.67
CA ALA A 260 -12.15 26.24 0.14
C ALA A 260 -12.71 25.03 0.89
N SER A 261 -14.01 25.06 1.19
CA SER A 261 -14.77 23.88 1.62
C SER A 261 -15.03 22.98 0.41
N ASN A 262 -14.75 21.70 0.53
CA ASN A 262 -14.83 20.72 -0.54
C ASN A 262 -16.01 19.77 -0.32
N PRO A 263 -16.59 19.21 -1.40
CA PRO A 263 -17.63 18.18 -1.27
C PRO A 263 -17.09 16.94 -0.57
N LEU A 264 -17.98 16.19 0.11
CA LEU A 264 -17.56 14.99 0.85
C LEU A 264 -17.02 13.88 -0.06
N LEU A 265 -17.57 13.75 -1.27
CA LEU A 265 -17.10 12.87 -2.32
C LEU A 265 -16.65 13.68 -3.54
N ALA A 266 -15.54 13.26 -4.14
CA ALA A 266 -15.06 13.85 -5.38
C ALA A 266 -16.09 13.67 -6.51
N PRO A 267 -16.23 14.62 -7.44
CA PRO A 267 -17.14 14.49 -8.58
C PRO A 267 -16.92 13.20 -9.40
N ALA A 268 -15.66 12.76 -9.50
CA ALA A 268 -15.29 11.51 -10.18
C ALA A 268 -15.82 10.26 -9.44
N ALA A 269 -15.87 10.26 -8.11
CA ALA A 269 -16.47 9.17 -7.33
C ALA A 269 -17.99 9.05 -7.51
N ASN A 270 -18.64 10.10 -8.04
CA ASN A 270 -20.08 10.15 -8.27
C ASN A 270 -20.51 9.63 -9.65
N ALA A 271 -19.57 9.50 -10.60
CA ALA A 271 -19.84 8.98 -11.94
C ALA A 271 -19.90 7.45 -11.89
N ALA A 272 -21.12 6.90 -11.96
CA ALA A 272 -21.31 5.50 -12.29
C ALA A 272 -20.95 5.35 -13.78
N SER A 273 -19.72 4.88 -14.04
CA SER A 273 -19.17 4.62 -15.37
C SER A 273 -19.36 5.76 -16.39
N ALA A 274 -18.41 6.67 -16.48
CA ALA A 274 -18.28 7.54 -17.65
C ALA A 274 -16.95 7.24 -18.34
N SER A 275 -17.08 6.50 -19.44
CA SER A 275 -16.07 6.25 -20.44
C SER A 275 -15.30 7.52 -20.83
N GLY A 276 -13.97 7.42 -20.80
CA GLY A 276 -13.08 8.15 -21.70
C GLY A 276 -12.93 9.64 -21.44
N HIS A 277 -12.19 10.03 -20.39
CA HIS A 277 -11.36 11.24 -20.45
C HIS A 277 -9.99 10.91 -19.84
N SER A 278 -8.97 11.06 -20.68
CA SER A 278 -7.57 10.77 -20.42
C SER A 278 -6.95 11.64 -19.31
N GLY A 279 -6.35 11.00 -18.31
CA GLY A 279 -5.00 11.36 -17.87
C GLY A 279 -4.80 12.45 -16.82
N GLN A 280 -5.83 12.84 -16.06
CA GLN A 280 -5.65 13.61 -14.81
C GLN A 280 -6.60 13.05 -13.76
N ASP A 281 -6.14 12.02 -13.06
CA ASP A 281 -6.86 11.31 -12.02
C ASP A 281 -7.25 12.26 -10.90
N LYS A 282 -8.53 12.63 -10.87
CA LYS A 282 -9.15 13.34 -9.74
C LYS A 282 -9.33 12.35 -8.58
N GLY A 283 -8.22 12.01 -7.94
CA GLY A 283 -8.18 11.25 -6.69
C GLY A 283 -8.71 12.07 -5.50
N ASP A 284 -8.23 11.76 -4.30
CA ASP A 284 -8.59 12.50 -3.08
C ASP A 284 -7.86 13.86 -3.04
N SER A 285 -8.40 14.85 -3.78
CA SER A 285 -7.83 16.18 -3.92
C SER A 285 -8.90 17.28 -3.92
N CYS A 286 -8.46 18.52 -3.69
CA CYS A 286 -9.33 19.68 -3.67
C CYS A 286 -9.94 19.96 -5.05
N THR A 287 -11.26 20.13 -5.12
CA THR A 287 -11.96 20.43 -6.38
C THR A 287 -11.72 21.85 -6.89
N ASN A 288 -11.22 22.75 -6.04
CA ASN A 288 -10.94 24.14 -6.39
C ASN A 288 -9.50 24.35 -6.90
N CYS A 289 -8.49 23.94 -6.13
CA CYS A 289 -7.08 24.19 -6.47
C CYS A 289 -6.27 22.92 -6.84
N GLY A 290 -6.89 21.74 -6.80
CA GLY A 290 -6.22 20.47 -7.12
C GLY A 290 -5.23 19.98 -6.06
N HIS A 291 -5.08 20.66 -4.92
CA HIS A 291 -4.19 20.24 -3.84
C HIS A 291 -4.58 18.86 -3.31
N PRO A 292 -3.67 17.88 -3.26
CA PRO A 292 -3.98 16.55 -2.74
C PRO A 292 -4.30 16.61 -1.24
N PHE A 293 -5.32 15.86 -0.81
CA PHE A 293 -5.61 15.71 0.60
C PHE A 293 -4.66 14.68 1.21
N VAL A 294 -3.68 15.15 1.97
CA VAL A 294 -2.82 14.27 2.76
C VAL A 294 -3.59 13.84 3.99
N ARG A 295 -3.87 12.54 4.12
CA ARG A 295 -4.62 11.99 5.25
C ARG A 295 -3.72 11.33 6.28
N SER A 296 -4.13 11.39 7.54
CA SER A 296 -3.55 10.57 8.61
C SER A 296 -3.95 9.11 8.42
N PHE A 297 -3.01 8.16 8.38
CA PHE A 297 -3.34 6.73 8.29
C PHE A 297 -3.80 6.11 9.63
N LEU A 298 -4.02 6.95 10.65
CA LEU A 298 -4.65 6.56 11.92
C LEU A 298 -6.13 6.94 11.98
N SER A 299 -6.46 8.20 11.67
CA SER A 299 -7.83 8.74 11.73
C SER A 299 -8.49 8.96 10.36
N PHE A 300 -7.70 8.97 9.29
CA PHE A 300 -8.07 9.36 7.93
C PHE A 300 -8.60 10.79 7.79
N GLU A 301 -8.37 11.63 8.78
CA GLU A 301 -8.60 13.07 8.68
C GLU A 301 -7.57 13.73 7.77
N VAL A 302 -7.98 14.83 7.12
CA VAL A 302 -7.09 15.62 6.28
C VAL A 302 -6.14 16.38 7.19
N LEU A 303 -4.84 16.18 6.96
CA LEU A 303 -3.79 16.87 7.70
C LEU A 303 -3.58 18.28 7.14
N PRO A 304 -3.24 19.26 8.00
CA PRO A 304 -2.91 20.63 7.60
C PRO A 304 -1.52 20.74 6.96
N LEU A 305 -1.28 19.93 5.93
CA LEU A 305 0.00 19.85 5.23
C LEU A 305 -0.13 20.47 3.83
N VAL A 306 0.77 21.40 3.55
CA VAL A 306 0.91 22.05 2.25
C VAL A 306 2.36 21.86 1.79
N GLU A 307 2.54 21.29 0.60
CA GLU A 307 3.86 21.15 0.01
C GLU A 307 4.39 22.55 -0.35
N PHE A 308 5.55 22.90 0.22
CA PHE A 308 6.30 24.09 -0.15
C PHE A 308 7.42 23.69 -1.10
N ARG A 309 7.53 24.41 -2.22
CA ARG A 309 8.68 24.30 -3.12
C ARG A 309 9.47 25.59 -3.01
N ALA A 310 10.75 25.47 -2.68
CA ALA A 310 11.66 26.60 -2.72
C ALA A 310 11.73 27.16 -4.15
N ASP A 311 11.96 28.46 -4.25
CA ASP A 311 12.22 29.10 -5.54
C ASP A 311 13.45 28.43 -6.18
N PRO A 312 13.39 27.99 -7.45
CA PRO A 312 14.54 27.40 -8.13
C PRO A 312 15.77 28.33 -8.20
N ALA A 313 15.60 29.64 -7.96
CA ALA A 313 16.71 30.59 -7.86
C ALA A 313 17.48 30.51 -6.53
N LEU A 314 16.90 29.93 -5.47
CA LEU A 314 17.55 29.76 -4.17
C LEU A 314 18.41 28.49 -4.17
N SER A 315 19.61 28.59 -3.59
CA SER A 315 20.40 27.40 -3.31
C SER A 315 19.78 26.57 -2.17
N TYR A 316 20.12 25.28 -2.11
CA TYR A 316 19.63 24.39 -1.07
C TYR A 316 20.01 24.87 0.35
N GLU A 317 21.22 25.42 0.50
CA GLU A 317 21.72 25.94 1.78
C GLU A 317 20.94 27.20 2.20
N GLU A 318 20.71 28.14 1.28
CA GLU A 318 19.90 29.34 1.55
C GLU A 318 18.45 29.00 1.90
N ALA A 319 17.85 28.03 1.21
CA ALA A 319 16.49 27.57 1.51
C ALA A 319 16.39 26.95 2.92
N LEU A 320 17.38 26.16 3.34
CA LEU A 320 17.43 25.59 4.69
C LEU A 320 17.61 26.67 5.75
N ASP A 321 18.45 27.66 5.50
CA ASP A 321 18.67 28.77 6.43
C ASP A 321 17.41 29.63 6.58
N LEU A 322 16.67 29.89 5.49
CA LEU A 322 15.38 30.59 5.54
C LEU A 322 14.30 29.81 6.30
N ILE A 323 14.28 28.48 6.19
CA ILE A 323 13.34 27.63 6.95
C ILE A 323 13.64 27.65 8.45
N ARG A 324 14.92 27.76 8.82
CA ARG A 324 15.36 27.80 10.23
C ARG A 324 15.15 29.17 10.87
N GLN A 325 15.08 30.22 10.08
CA GLN A 325 14.77 31.55 10.59
C GLN A 325 13.31 31.58 11.05
N PRO A 326 13.03 32.12 12.25
CA PRO A 326 11.64 32.38 12.65
C PRO A 326 11.03 33.35 11.62
N PRO A 327 9.72 33.25 11.35
CA PRO A 327 9.05 34.20 10.47
C PRO A 327 9.34 35.62 11.00
N GLY A 328 10.03 36.43 10.20
CA GLY A 328 10.32 37.81 10.55
C GLY A 328 9.03 38.57 10.81
N GLU A 329 9.02 39.40 11.85
CA GLU A 329 7.94 40.35 12.15
C GLU A 329 7.64 41.29 10.97
#